data_AF-A0AAW8R6C9-F1
#
_entry.id   AF-A0AAW8R6C9-F1
#
_cell.length_a   1.000
_cell.length_b   1.000
_cell.length_c   1.000
_cell.angle_alpha   90.00
_cell.angle_beta   90.00
_cell.angle_gamma   90.00
#
_symmetry.space_group_name_H-M   'P 1'
#
loop_
_entity.id
_entity.type
_entity.pdbx_description
1 polymer ?
#
loop_
_entity_poly.entity_id
_entity_poly.type
_entity_poly.pdbx_seq_one_letter_code
_entity_poly.pdbx_strand_id
1 'polypeptide(L)'
;MRTVKRSPAQKTGETAESLLESRLSKYGSVNKYQKDFGIDFACSITLDNEHTGEEFLAQCKGTEKISESSGYVTLQLSCATVRLWFKKRYLTFLFYVDMDKEDVYWIDPFPQLYEKLRKISDNQEKISIKIPKDNLLDKKSQILPNSFIDSMHNFDKKLFDGTLVEVNRDLDMFSKKDYFHDGLLIEDNEQTIVIKNQNVKLIGYYADAKSYNSSGSCLVQIIRHVKKAENDLTFSHEQILDLFYFGKGTNIQHYMRRFIKGYLKEYGQYFVDLGNSRIYLYPNEVEELCQVIDIFITKYVSRITQFMKKIGNTGFEPYKKEFTNIKLLQINVDLWHRITNYVSIHQASNGTYEDGYMYTVLGNRNQIGLNDIHGKQVFNITGYFVQSSYNSKEIVVDVVWEYMDSSGYYNISNNPFSVEETYLFFVDKLMRKFLMKSSIVTSKKWIGSIKKEITETMSKEEVEKYYLKTNYKLDINSIKFHRELGNIYYQLIQFLKEKKYYYIDIEILVLHCEYFNKCIQSTLINYSDYTQDWFEREKEDIDTIFEEIRIKESEKLPIEGFLYASIFKFLESIIYEFKDSFNDNNLYFKSLIQDLSNLVVEYNEQQFVKLLLGKKY
;
A
#
# COMPACT_ATOMS: atom_id res chain seq x y z
N MET A 1 45.64 0.15 -21.59
CA MET A 1 45.61 0.83 -20.29
C MET A 1 45.98 2.30 -20.49
N ARG A 2 45.06 3.24 -20.28
CA ARG A 2 45.39 4.67 -20.23
C ARG A 2 45.97 4.97 -18.85
N THR A 3 47.25 5.36 -18.79
CA THR A 3 47.87 5.88 -17.58
C THR A 3 47.20 7.21 -17.23
N VAL A 4 46.44 7.22 -16.14
CA VAL A 4 45.82 8.43 -15.59
C VAL A 4 46.94 9.35 -15.09
N LYS A 5 47.20 10.46 -15.78
CA LYS A 5 48.11 11.50 -15.29
C LYS A 5 47.41 12.29 -14.18
N ARG A 6 48.00 12.33 -12.99
CA ARG A 6 47.53 13.13 -11.84
C ARG A 6 47.54 14.62 -12.19
N SER A 7 46.52 15.37 -11.78
CA SER A 7 46.47 16.82 -11.98
C SER A 7 47.39 17.57 -10.99
N PRO A 8 47.84 18.79 -11.31
CA PRO A 8 48.62 19.61 -10.36
C PRO A 8 47.90 19.83 -9.02
N ALA A 9 46.58 20.07 -9.05
CA ALA A 9 45.78 20.25 -7.84
C ALA A 9 45.75 19.01 -6.93
N GLN A 10 45.74 17.79 -7.51
CA GLN A 10 45.84 16.55 -6.75
C GLN A 10 47.20 16.40 -6.07
N LYS A 11 48.28 16.78 -6.75
CA LYS A 11 49.62 16.77 -6.15
C LYS A 11 49.75 17.75 -4.99
N THR A 12 49.23 18.97 -5.16
CA THR A 12 49.25 19.99 -4.09
C THR A 12 48.44 19.54 -2.87
N GLY A 13 47.27 18.94 -3.09
CA GLY A 13 46.47 18.34 -2.02
C GLY A 13 47.18 17.21 -1.27
N GLU A 14 47.74 16.24 -1.99
CA GLU A 14 48.49 15.11 -1.41
C GLU A 14 49.69 15.61 -0.57
N THR A 15 50.40 16.63 -1.05
CA THR A 15 51.57 17.17 -0.35
C THR A 15 51.15 17.91 0.93
N ALA A 16 50.08 18.71 0.86
CA ALA A 16 49.53 19.40 2.03
C ALA A 16 49.04 18.40 3.09
N GLU A 17 48.37 17.32 2.67
CA GLU A 17 47.97 16.22 3.55
C GLU A 17 49.16 15.57 4.25
N SER A 18 50.25 15.26 3.53
CA SER A 18 51.45 14.68 4.14
C SER A 18 52.11 15.61 5.16
N LEU A 19 52.14 16.92 4.89
CA LEU A 19 52.66 17.90 5.84
C LEU A 19 51.78 18.01 7.09
N LEU A 20 50.45 18.00 6.91
CA LEU A 20 49.51 17.99 8.03
C LEU A 20 49.62 16.71 8.85
N GLU A 21 49.67 15.54 8.22
CA GLU A 21 49.85 14.24 8.87
C GLU A 21 51.09 14.25 9.75
N SER A 22 52.24 14.66 9.20
CA SER A 22 53.48 14.79 9.96
C SER A 22 53.38 15.77 11.13
N ARG A 23 52.64 16.87 10.97
CA ARG A 23 52.39 17.82 12.07
C ARG A 23 51.53 17.20 13.16
N LEU A 24 50.44 16.52 12.79
CA LEU A 24 49.48 15.95 13.72
C LEU A 24 50.02 14.72 14.46
N SER A 25 50.93 13.95 13.84
CA SER A 25 51.59 12.80 14.48
C SER A 25 52.42 13.17 15.71
N LYS A 26 52.71 14.45 15.93
CA LYS A 26 53.37 14.94 17.16
C LYS A 26 52.46 14.95 18.38
N TYR A 27 51.14 14.95 18.15
CA TYR A 27 50.12 15.05 19.20
C TYR A 27 49.37 13.73 19.42
N GLY A 28 49.58 12.73 18.56
CA GLY A 28 48.94 11.44 18.69
C GLY A 28 48.93 10.59 17.42
N SER A 29 48.03 9.62 17.39
CA SER A 29 47.88 8.70 16.26
C SER A 29 47.03 9.34 15.15
N VAL A 30 47.51 9.29 13.91
CA VAL A 30 46.84 9.88 12.74
C VAL A 30 46.53 8.78 11.74
N ASN A 31 45.25 8.60 11.42
CA ASN A 31 44.77 7.60 10.47
C ASN A 31 44.19 8.29 9.23
N LYS A 32 44.80 8.07 8.08
CA LYS A 32 44.35 8.63 6.80
C LYS A 32 43.14 7.90 6.23
N TYR A 33 42.09 8.64 5.83
CA TYR A 33 40.96 8.08 5.10
C TYR A 33 41.32 7.85 3.63
N GLN A 34 41.08 6.64 3.12
CA GLN A 34 41.40 6.28 1.73
C GLN A 34 40.33 6.67 0.70
N LYS A 35 39.14 7.11 1.14
CA LYS A 35 38.05 7.54 0.26
C LYS A 35 37.67 8.98 0.58
N ASP A 36 37.79 9.85 -0.44
CA ASP A 36 37.52 11.28 -0.35
C ASP A 36 36.01 11.55 -0.18
N PHE A 37 35.60 11.73 1.07
CA PHE A 37 34.27 12.22 1.43
C PHE A 37 34.35 13.58 2.13
N GLY A 38 35.45 14.32 1.98
CA GLY A 38 35.64 15.58 2.70
C GLY A 38 35.93 15.41 4.19
N ILE A 39 36.66 14.35 4.55
CA ILE A 39 37.41 14.19 5.81
C ILE A 39 38.68 13.40 5.44
N ASP A 40 39.86 13.92 5.80
CA ASP A 40 41.14 13.37 5.36
C ASP A 40 41.79 12.50 6.44
N PHE A 41 41.64 12.87 7.72
CA PHE A 41 42.22 12.12 8.84
C PHE A 41 41.24 11.93 10.00
N ALA A 42 41.40 10.81 10.72
CA ALA A 42 40.94 10.63 12.09
C ALA A 42 42.16 10.63 13.02
N CYS A 43 42.12 11.44 14.07
CA CYS A 43 43.23 11.64 14.99
C CYS A 43 42.80 11.29 16.42
N SER A 44 43.62 10.51 17.11
CA SER A 44 43.44 10.19 18.53
C SER A 44 44.60 10.80 19.32
N ILE A 45 44.30 11.64 20.32
CA ILE A 45 45.31 12.37 21.10
C ILE A 45 46.03 11.40 22.04
N THR A 46 47.34 11.60 22.20
CA THR A 46 48.16 10.86 23.15
C THR A 46 48.92 11.79 24.09
N LEU A 47 49.03 11.42 25.35
CA LEU A 47 49.90 12.07 26.34
C LEU A 47 50.86 11.02 26.89
N ASP A 48 52.16 11.32 26.92
CA ASP A 48 53.21 10.37 27.37
C ASP A 48 53.18 8.99 26.69
N ASN A 49 52.79 8.96 25.40
CA ASN A 49 52.55 7.76 24.58
C ASN A 49 51.35 6.89 25.00
N GLU A 50 50.46 7.38 25.87
CA GLU A 50 49.19 6.75 26.20
C GLU A 50 48.01 7.49 25.55
N HIS A 51 46.99 6.75 25.12
CA HIS A 51 45.78 7.33 24.53
C HIS A 51 44.93 8.03 25.58
N THR A 52 44.55 9.28 25.33
CA THR A 52 43.68 10.05 26.25
C THR A 52 42.20 9.71 26.08
N GLY A 53 41.83 9.01 25.00
CA GLY A 53 40.44 8.76 24.60
C GLY A 53 39.79 9.92 23.83
N GLU A 54 40.49 11.04 23.67
CA GLU A 54 40.01 12.19 22.89
C GLU A 54 40.33 12.03 21.41
N GLU A 55 39.30 12.16 20.56
CA GLU A 55 39.43 11.99 19.12
C GLU A 55 38.82 13.16 18.35
N PHE A 56 39.43 13.51 17.22
CA PHE A 56 38.92 14.52 16.30
C PHE A 56 39.13 14.10 14.84
N LEU A 57 38.37 14.72 13.95
CA LEU A 57 38.49 14.54 12.51
C LEU A 57 39.18 15.77 11.90
N ALA A 58 39.92 15.58 10.82
CA ALA A 58 40.63 16.66 10.13
C ALA A 58 40.29 16.70 8.64
N GLN A 59 39.95 17.89 8.16
CA GLN A 59 39.98 18.22 6.74
C GLN A 59 41.18 19.13 6.47
N CYS A 60 42.08 18.69 5.59
CA CYS A 60 43.17 19.46 5.02
C CYS A 60 42.71 20.24 3.78
N LYS A 61 43.21 21.47 3.64
CA LYS A 61 43.20 22.24 2.40
C LYS A 61 44.54 22.93 2.20
N GLY A 62 45.17 22.71 1.05
CA GLY A 62 46.40 23.40 0.60
C GLY A 62 46.24 24.10 -0.76
N THR A 63 45.05 24.65 -1.08
CA THR A 63 44.69 25.08 -2.44
C THR A 63 44.91 26.57 -2.71
N GLU A 64 45.09 26.96 -3.99
CA GLU A 64 45.31 28.33 -4.49
C GLU A 64 44.11 29.31 -4.35
N LYS A 65 42.87 28.85 -4.12
CA LYS A 65 41.69 29.74 -4.03
C LYS A 65 41.47 30.27 -2.61
N ILE A 66 42.27 31.26 -2.25
CA ILE A 66 42.27 31.90 -0.94
C ILE A 66 42.01 33.39 -1.13
N SER A 67 41.09 33.95 -0.35
CA SER A 67 41.10 35.39 -0.09
C SER A 67 41.73 35.63 1.27
N GLU A 68 42.89 36.28 1.27
CA GLU A 68 43.69 36.55 2.46
C GLU A 68 43.48 38.00 2.91
N SER A 69 43.25 38.21 4.20
CA SER A 69 43.24 39.53 4.83
C SER A 69 44.28 39.60 5.94
N SER A 70 44.44 40.77 6.57
CA SER A 70 45.48 40.98 7.59
C SER A 70 45.39 40.00 8.77
N GLY A 71 44.18 39.53 9.14
CA GLY A 71 43.98 38.63 10.28
C GLY A 71 43.43 37.23 9.96
N TYR A 72 42.97 36.96 8.74
CA TYR A 72 42.29 35.71 8.41
C TYR A 72 42.68 35.15 7.04
N VAL A 73 42.60 33.83 6.94
CA VAL A 73 42.57 33.07 5.69
C VAL A 73 41.13 32.62 5.45
N THR A 74 40.56 32.88 4.27
CA THR A 74 39.21 32.41 3.95
C THR A 74 39.26 31.27 2.96
N LEU A 75 38.65 30.13 3.33
CA LEU A 75 38.52 28.96 2.48
C LEU A 75 37.08 28.78 2.01
N GLN A 76 36.92 28.39 0.74
CA GLN A 76 35.63 27.93 0.21
C GLN A 76 35.54 26.41 0.26
N LEU A 77 34.46 25.90 0.86
CA LEU A 77 34.15 24.48 0.96
C LEU A 77 32.82 24.18 0.29
N SER A 78 32.64 22.94 -0.17
CA SER A 78 31.33 22.50 -0.63
C SER A 78 30.38 22.37 0.56
N CYS A 79 29.12 22.78 0.40
CA CYS A 79 28.11 22.58 1.44
C CYS A 79 27.84 21.08 1.69
N ALA A 80 28.06 20.21 0.69
CA ALA A 80 27.95 18.76 0.84
C ALA A 80 28.98 18.19 1.84
N THR A 81 30.24 18.65 1.74
CA THR A 81 31.32 18.31 2.69
C THR A 81 30.94 18.71 4.11
N VAL A 82 30.48 19.94 4.28
CA VAL A 82 30.12 20.45 5.61
C VAL A 82 28.91 19.72 6.21
N ARG A 83 27.90 19.38 5.40
CA ARG A 83 26.76 18.54 5.84
C ARG A 83 27.20 17.17 6.35
N LEU A 84 28.30 16.61 5.84
CA LEU A 84 28.85 15.37 6.36
C LEU A 84 29.42 15.55 7.77
N TRP A 85 30.06 16.68 8.06
CA TRP A 85 30.68 16.94 9.37
C TRP A 85 29.65 16.95 10.50
N PHE A 86 28.47 17.52 10.26
CA PHE A 86 27.36 17.52 11.23
C PHE A 86 26.79 16.12 11.56
N LYS A 87 27.13 15.10 10.76
CA LYS A 87 26.75 13.70 11.00
C LYS A 87 27.81 12.91 11.78
N LYS A 88 28.96 13.52 12.10
CA LYS A 88 30.07 12.85 12.77
C LYS A 88 29.94 13.01 14.28
N ARG A 89 30.36 11.95 14.99
CA ARG A 89 30.42 11.92 16.45
C ARG A 89 31.55 12.78 17.01
N TYR A 90 32.57 13.06 16.21
CA TYR A 90 33.72 13.87 16.61
C TYR A 90 33.78 15.17 15.81
N LEU A 91 34.26 16.23 16.45
CA LEU A 91 34.47 17.52 15.81
C LEU A 91 35.40 17.36 14.60
N THR A 92 35.00 17.90 13.45
CA THR A 92 35.87 17.99 12.27
C THR A 92 36.52 19.37 12.22
N PHE A 93 37.81 19.42 12.50
CA PHE A 93 38.62 20.63 12.35
C PHE A 93 38.97 20.86 10.88
N LEU A 94 38.95 22.13 10.47
CA LEU A 94 39.45 22.55 9.16
C LEU A 94 40.87 23.08 9.31
N PHE A 95 41.79 22.49 8.57
CA PHE A 95 43.19 22.89 8.52
C PHE A 95 43.52 23.53 7.18
N TYR A 96 44.21 24.66 7.24
CA TYR A 96 44.85 25.29 6.10
C TYR A 96 46.36 25.11 6.20
N VAL A 97 46.95 24.56 5.14
CA VAL A 97 48.39 24.35 5.05
C VAL A 97 48.97 25.36 4.06
N ASP A 98 49.73 26.32 4.57
CA ASP A 98 50.53 27.24 3.77
C ASP A 98 51.80 26.50 3.33
N MET A 99 51.84 26.11 2.05
CA MET A 99 52.92 25.31 1.48
C MET A 99 54.24 26.06 1.36
N ASP A 100 54.22 27.40 1.27
CA ASP A 100 55.43 28.20 1.12
C ASP A 100 56.13 28.39 2.46
N LYS A 101 55.35 28.56 3.54
CA LYS A 101 55.88 28.74 4.90
C LYS A 101 55.91 27.45 5.72
N GLU A 102 55.29 26.38 5.23
CA GLU A 102 55.01 25.14 5.96
C GLU A 102 54.25 25.38 7.29
N ASP A 103 53.40 26.41 7.29
CA ASP A 103 52.58 26.79 8.43
C ASP A 103 51.22 26.11 8.34
N VAL A 104 50.73 25.63 9.50
CA VAL A 104 49.48 24.88 9.60
C VAL A 104 48.53 25.65 10.50
N TYR A 105 47.48 26.20 9.90
CA TYR A 105 46.44 26.95 10.61
C TYR A 105 45.21 26.08 10.82
N TRP A 106 44.47 26.30 11.90
CA TRP A 106 43.31 25.47 12.27
C TRP A 106 42.11 26.30 12.72
N ILE A 107 40.92 25.74 12.59
CA ILE A 107 39.70 26.31 13.14
C ILE A 107 38.71 25.21 13.51
N ASP A 108 38.01 25.38 14.62
CA ASP A 108 36.71 24.74 14.83
C ASP A 108 35.69 25.43 13.92
N PRO A 109 35.23 24.79 12.84
CA PRO A 109 34.33 25.43 11.89
C PRO A 109 32.90 25.54 12.44
N PHE A 110 32.53 24.79 13.49
CA PHE A 110 31.15 24.64 13.93
C PHE A 110 30.45 25.97 14.26
N PRO A 111 31.03 26.92 15.04
CA PRO A 111 30.37 28.18 15.35
C PRO A 111 30.01 29.00 14.10
N GLN A 112 30.92 29.10 13.14
CA GLN A 112 30.67 29.84 11.90
C GLN A 112 29.66 29.16 10.98
N LEU A 113 29.59 27.82 11.04
CA LEU A 113 28.65 27.04 10.26
C LEU A 113 27.25 27.05 10.87
N TYR A 114 27.17 27.04 12.21
CA TYR A 114 25.94 27.11 12.97
C TYR A 114 25.14 28.39 12.66
N GLU A 115 25.81 29.55 12.57
CA GLU A 115 25.17 30.80 12.16
C GLU A 115 24.67 30.80 10.69
N LYS A 116 25.13 29.83 9.89
CA LYS A 116 24.88 29.74 8.44
C LYS A 116 24.03 28.53 8.06
N LEU A 117 23.40 27.82 9.00
CA LEU A 117 22.66 26.57 8.74
C LEU A 117 21.64 26.70 7.60
N ARG A 118 20.84 27.77 7.58
CA ARG A 118 19.88 28.04 6.49
C ARG A 118 20.54 28.18 5.12
N LYS A 119 21.74 28.75 5.04
CA LYS A 119 22.49 28.86 3.78
C LYS A 119 23.06 27.50 3.35
N ILE A 120 23.41 26.65 4.31
CA ILE A 120 23.93 25.29 4.08
C ILE A 120 22.80 24.36 3.59
N SER A 121 21.55 24.58 4.03
CA SER A 121 20.37 23.81 3.62
C SER A 121 19.83 24.22 2.24
N ASP A 122 19.85 25.51 1.87
CA ASP A 122 19.23 26.09 0.66
C ASP A 122 19.96 25.83 -0.69
N ASN A 123 20.45 24.60 -0.95
CA ASN A 123 21.10 24.23 -2.22
C ASN A 123 22.32 25.09 -2.65
N GLN A 124 22.89 25.92 -1.76
CA GLN A 124 24.11 26.65 -2.05
C GLN A 124 25.26 25.65 -2.26
N GLU A 125 26.02 25.80 -3.35
CA GLU A 125 27.11 24.85 -3.64
C GLU A 125 28.29 25.00 -2.67
N LYS A 126 28.60 26.24 -2.26
CA LYS A 126 29.80 26.55 -1.48
C LYS A 126 29.56 27.50 -0.33
N ILE A 127 30.31 27.31 0.75
CA ILE A 127 30.34 28.16 1.93
C ILE A 127 31.76 28.62 2.26
N SER A 128 31.88 29.84 2.76
CA SER A 128 33.17 30.41 3.18
C SER A 128 33.36 30.28 4.68
N ILE A 129 34.53 29.77 5.08
CA ILE A 129 34.98 29.67 6.47
C ILE A 129 36.24 30.52 6.64
N LYS A 130 36.27 31.32 7.71
CA LYS A 130 37.43 32.16 8.07
C LYS A 130 38.28 31.43 9.10
N ILE A 131 39.58 31.32 8.84
CA ILE A 131 40.57 30.73 9.74
C ILE A 131 41.44 31.87 10.28
N PRO A 132 41.46 32.13 11.60
CA PRO A 132 42.34 33.13 12.21
C PRO A 132 43.80 32.76 12.01
N LYS A 133 44.65 33.73 11.63
CA LYS A 133 46.10 33.49 11.51
C LYS A 133 46.78 33.24 12.86
N ASP A 134 46.16 33.68 13.96
CA ASP A 134 46.62 33.40 15.32
C ASP A 134 46.45 31.92 15.71
N ASN A 135 45.57 31.19 15.02
CA ASN A 135 45.38 29.75 15.21
C ASN A 135 46.44 28.94 14.45
N LEU A 136 47.71 29.20 14.73
CA LEU A 136 48.84 28.49 14.15
C LEU A 136 49.23 27.30 15.03
N LEU A 137 49.38 26.10 14.44
CA LEU A 137 50.00 24.98 15.13
C LEU A 137 51.50 25.18 15.22
N ASP A 138 52.03 25.30 16.43
CA ASP A 138 53.46 25.45 16.67
C ASP A 138 54.24 24.24 16.12
N LYS A 139 55.31 24.52 15.37
CA LYS A 139 56.21 23.52 14.80
C LYS A 139 56.97 22.72 15.88
N LYS A 140 57.17 23.31 17.07
CA LYS A 140 58.00 22.77 18.15
C LYS A 140 57.22 22.21 19.33
N SER A 141 55.95 22.59 19.50
CA SER A 141 55.11 22.06 20.58
C SER A 141 54.77 20.58 20.35
N GLN A 142 54.76 19.81 21.44
CA GLN A 142 54.26 18.43 21.48
C GLN A 142 52.84 18.33 22.06
N ILE A 143 52.24 19.47 22.43
CA ILE A 143 50.89 19.53 23.01
C ILE A 143 50.04 20.46 22.15
N LEU A 144 48.78 20.09 21.94
CA LEU A 144 47.79 20.93 21.25
C LEU A 144 47.45 22.16 22.09
N PRO A 145 47.07 23.30 21.47
CA PRO A 145 46.63 24.48 22.22
C PRO A 145 45.40 24.17 23.09
N ASN A 146 45.32 24.74 24.30
CA ASN A 146 44.15 24.54 25.18
C ASN A 146 42.82 24.93 24.48
N SER A 147 42.83 25.99 23.67
CA SER A 147 41.66 26.41 22.89
C SER A 147 41.19 25.37 21.87
N PHE A 148 42.09 24.49 21.40
CA PHE A 148 41.75 23.37 20.52
C PHE A 148 40.98 22.30 21.29
N ILE A 149 41.48 21.93 22.49
CA ILE A 149 40.84 20.95 23.37
C ILE A 149 39.48 21.48 23.87
N ASP A 150 39.40 22.76 24.24
CA ASP A 150 38.15 23.41 24.63
C ASP A 150 37.09 23.32 23.52
N SER A 151 37.48 23.47 22.25
CA SER A 151 36.58 23.28 21.10
C SER A 151 36.03 21.86 21.02
N MET A 152 36.85 20.84 21.29
CA MET A 152 36.41 19.44 21.32
C MET A 152 35.40 19.22 22.44
N HIS A 153 35.71 19.62 23.67
CA HIS A 153 34.79 19.46 24.81
C HIS A 153 33.48 20.23 24.63
N ASN A 154 33.54 21.42 24.01
CA ASN A 154 32.34 22.19 23.69
C ASN A 154 31.48 21.55 22.61
N PHE A 155 32.08 20.87 21.63
CA PHE A 155 31.35 20.09 20.64
C PHE A 155 30.71 18.85 21.28
N ASP A 156 31.43 18.15 22.16
CA ASP A 156 30.91 16.97 22.85
C ASP A 156 29.69 17.30 23.71
N LYS A 157 29.71 18.43 24.44
CA LYS A 157 28.52 18.91 25.18
C LYS A 157 27.28 19.05 24.28
N LYS A 158 27.46 19.54 23.04
CA LYS A 158 26.39 19.74 22.05
C LYS A 158 25.83 18.43 21.47
N LEU A 159 26.55 17.31 21.59
CA LEU A 159 26.03 15.99 21.25
C LEU A 159 24.97 15.54 22.26
N PHE A 160 25.10 15.96 23.52
CA PHE A 160 24.28 15.47 24.63
C PHE A 160 23.17 16.45 25.07
N ASP A 161 23.24 17.73 24.68
CA ASP A 161 22.25 18.75 25.05
C ASP A 161 21.09 18.90 24.03
N GLY A 162 21.12 18.14 22.92
CA GLY A 162 20.10 18.19 21.86
C GLY A 162 20.37 19.18 20.74
N THR A 163 21.38 20.06 20.85
CA THR A 163 21.72 21.07 19.82
C THR A 163 21.95 20.43 18.45
N LEU A 164 22.68 19.31 18.38
CA LEU A 164 22.95 18.62 17.11
C LEU A 164 21.71 17.97 16.47
N VAL A 165 20.67 17.67 17.26
CA VAL A 165 19.37 17.21 16.73
C VAL A 165 18.65 18.36 16.03
N GLU A 166 18.64 19.56 16.65
CA GLU A 166 18.08 20.77 16.05
C GLU A 166 18.84 21.19 14.79
N VAL A 167 20.17 21.12 14.81
CA VAL A 167 21.03 21.39 13.64
C VAL A 167 20.70 20.45 12.49
N ASN A 168 20.57 19.15 12.75
CA ASN A 168 20.21 18.18 11.71
C ASN A 168 18.80 18.43 11.17
N ARG A 169 17.86 18.85 12.02
CA ARG A 169 16.52 19.27 11.59
C ARG A 169 16.57 20.49 10.69
N ASP A 170 17.34 21.51 11.03
CA ASP A 170 17.48 22.72 10.22
C ASP A 170 18.21 22.47 8.89
N LEU A 171 19.19 21.57 8.87
CA LEU A 171 19.84 21.10 7.64
C LEU A 171 18.89 20.29 6.75
N ASP A 172 17.89 19.66 7.35
CA ASP A 172 16.84 18.89 6.69
C ASP A 172 15.61 19.74 6.32
N MET A 173 15.54 21.02 6.75
CA MET A 173 14.49 21.96 6.34
C MET A 173 14.87 22.63 5.01
N PHE A 174 14.12 22.29 3.96
CA PHE A 174 14.29 22.84 2.63
C PHE A 174 13.39 24.05 2.40
N SER A 175 13.90 25.02 1.62
CA SER A 175 13.11 26.19 1.25
C SER A 175 11.91 25.79 0.36
N LYS A 176 10.85 26.61 0.36
CA LYS A 176 9.71 26.45 -0.57
C LYS A 176 10.12 26.39 -2.04
N LYS A 177 11.30 26.92 -2.40
CA LYS A 177 11.83 26.88 -3.78
C LYS A 177 12.22 25.46 -4.20
N ASP A 178 12.43 24.58 -3.24
CA ASP A 178 12.83 23.19 -3.50
C ASP A 178 11.65 22.26 -3.69
N TYR A 179 10.43 22.71 -3.34
CA TYR A 179 9.21 21.92 -3.41
C TYR A 179 9.00 21.33 -4.80
N PHE A 180 8.51 20.09 -4.86
CA PHE A 180 8.09 19.48 -6.13
C PHE A 180 6.96 20.30 -6.76
N HIS A 181 6.09 20.87 -5.92
CA HIS A 181 5.08 21.86 -6.29
C HIS A 181 4.59 22.60 -5.03
N ASP A 182 4.29 23.89 -5.13
CA ASP A 182 3.66 24.65 -4.02
C ASP A 182 2.16 24.31 -3.98
N GLY A 183 1.79 23.41 -3.07
CA GLY A 183 0.46 22.81 -3.00
C GLY A 183 0.29 21.59 -3.92
N LEU A 184 -0.95 21.14 -4.07
CA LEU A 184 -1.29 19.90 -4.76
C LEU A 184 -1.42 20.09 -6.28
N LEU A 185 -0.63 19.34 -7.05
CA LEU A 185 -0.72 19.23 -8.50
C LEU A 185 -0.97 17.77 -8.90
N ILE A 186 -1.92 17.54 -9.81
CA ILE A 186 -2.28 16.22 -10.32
C ILE A 186 -2.25 16.25 -11.85
N GLU A 187 -1.43 15.40 -12.44
CA GLU A 187 -1.34 15.15 -13.88
C GLU A 187 -1.76 13.69 -14.13
N ASP A 188 -2.95 13.46 -14.68
CA ASP A 188 -3.57 12.12 -14.78
C ASP A 188 -3.95 11.80 -16.24
N ASN A 189 -3.58 10.61 -16.73
CA ASN A 189 -3.92 10.11 -18.06
C ASN A 189 -4.27 8.61 -18.03
N GLU A 190 -4.54 7.99 -19.18
CA GLU A 190 -5.00 6.59 -19.24
C GLU A 190 -4.01 5.55 -18.66
N GLN A 191 -2.71 5.83 -18.64
CA GLN A 191 -1.70 4.85 -18.20
C GLN A 191 -1.02 5.24 -16.89
N THR A 192 -0.90 6.54 -16.63
CA THR A 192 -0.09 7.07 -15.53
C THR A 192 -0.77 8.22 -14.81
N ILE A 193 -0.37 8.42 -13.57
CA ILE A 193 -0.69 9.60 -12.77
C ILE A 193 0.55 10.12 -12.06
N VAL A 194 0.76 11.43 -12.11
CA VAL A 194 1.80 12.13 -11.36
C VAL A 194 1.13 13.07 -10.38
N ILE A 195 1.45 12.94 -9.10
CA ILE A 195 0.94 13.77 -8.02
C ILE A 195 2.13 14.45 -7.36
N LYS A 196 2.13 15.77 -7.26
CA LYS A 196 3.15 16.54 -6.56
C LYS A 196 2.49 17.34 -5.46
N ASN A 197 3.04 17.28 -4.25
CA ASN A 197 2.56 18.05 -3.12
C ASN A 197 3.75 18.38 -2.21
N GLN A 198 4.23 19.63 -2.26
CA GLN A 198 5.34 20.12 -1.45
C GLN A 198 6.53 19.17 -1.46
N ASN A 199 6.76 18.42 -0.36
CA ASN A 199 7.92 17.55 -0.19
C ASN A 199 7.79 16.18 -0.83
N VAL A 200 6.60 15.82 -1.33
CA VAL A 200 6.31 14.49 -1.85
C VAL A 200 5.89 14.55 -3.32
N LYS A 201 6.44 13.61 -4.09
CA LYS A 201 6.02 13.34 -5.47
C LYS A 201 5.74 11.85 -5.62
N LEU A 202 4.60 11.53 -6.21
CA LEU A 202 4.20 10.18 -6.56
C LEU A 202 4.06 10.09 -8.09
N ILE A 203 4.67 9.08 -8.70
CA ILE A 203 4.45 8.69 -10.09
C ILE A 203 3.87 7.28 -10.07
N GLY A 204 2.62 7.13 -10.47
CA GLY A 204 1.91 5.85 -10.52
C GLY A 204 1.67 5.40 -11.96
N TYR A 205 1.83 4.11 -12.19
CA TYR A 205 1.44 3.40 -13.40
C TYR A 205 0.25 2.51 -13.05
N TYR A 206 -0.87 2.70 -13.73
CA TYR A 206 -2.07 1.92 -13.48
C TYR A 206 -1.91 0.47 -13.96
N ALA A 207 -2.61 -0.45 -13.30
CA ALA A 207 -2.78 -1.80 -13.81
C ALA A 207 -3.53 -1.76 -15.15
N ASP A 208 -3.01 -2.44 -16.17
CA ASP A 208 -3.59 -2.50 -17.51
C ASP A 208 -3.84 -3.96 -17.91
N ALA A 209 -5.08 -4.26 -18.30
CA ALA A 209 -5.50 -5.58 -18.76
C ALA A 209 -4.89 -5.99 -20.12
N LYS A 210 -4.34 -5.04 -20.90
CA LYS A 210 -3.79 -5.29 -22.25
C LYS A 210 -2.29 -5.58 -22.28
N SER A 211 -1.59 -5.47 -21.15
CA SER A 211 -0.13 -5.61 -21.13
C SER A 211 0.28 -6.92 -20.46
N TYR A 212 1.42 -7.49 -20.87
CA TYR A 212 2.06 -8.61 -20.16
C TYR A 212 2.39 -8.28 -18.69
N ASN A 213 2.29 -7.00 -18.30
CA ASN A 213 2.34 -6.51 -16.93
C ASN A 213 0.95 -6.04 -16.50
N SER A 214 0.03 -6.98 -16.22
CA SER A 214 -1.26 -6.68 -15.54
C SER A 214 -1.06 -5.95 -14.21
N SER A 215 0.15 -6.00 -13.65
CA SER A 215 0.55 -5.33 -12.42
C SER A 215 0.91 -3.85 -12.65
N GLY A 216 0.18 -2.95 -12.00
CA GLY A 216 0.60 -1.56 -11.86
C GLY A 216 1.80 -1.41 -10.92
N SER A 217 2.36 -0.21 -10.88
CA SER A 217 3.52 0.12 -10.05
C SER A 217 3.50 1.60 -9.65
N CYS A 218 4.29 1.98 -8.67
CA CYS A 218 4.49 3.39 -8.39
C CYS A 218 5.87 3.69 -7.82
N LEU A 219 6.20 4.97 -7.88
CA LEU A 219 7.44 5.58 -7.43
C LEU A 219 7.06 6.74 -6.51
N VAL A 220 7.56 6.73 -5.29
CA VAL A 220 7.43 7.84 -4.33
C VAL A 220 8.80 8.45 -4.10
N GLN A 221 8.84 9.78 -4.23
CA GLN A 221 10.02 10.59 -4.00
C GLN A 221 9.73 11.59 -2.89
N ILE A 222 10.70 11.73 -1.98
CA ILE A 222 10.70 12.74 -0.92
C ILE A 222 11.90 13.64 -1.17
N ILE A 223 11.71 14.96 -1.22
CA ILE A 223 12.77 15.93 -1.60
C ILE A 223 14.06 15.69 -0.83
N ARG A 224 13.93 15.50 0.49
CA ARG A 224 15.06 15.28 1.38
C ARG A 224 15.93 14.10 0.98
N HIS A 225 15.28 13.00 0.61
CA HIS A 225 15.93 11.77 0.19
C HIS A 225 16.55 11.92 -1.20
N VAL A 226 15.84 12.55 -2.14
CA VAL A 226 16.36 12.85 -3.49
C VAL A 226 17.63 13.70 -3.42
N LYS A 227 17.62 14.76 -2.61
CA LYS A 227 18.80 15.65 -2.43
C LYS A 227 19.99 14.96 -1.77
N LYS A 228 19.73 13.96 -0.92
CA LYS A 228 20.78 13.14 -0.30
C LYS A 228 21.28 12.01 -1.22
N ALA A 229 20.78 11.94 -2.45
CA ALA A 229 21.04 10.85 -3.40
C ALA A 229 20.72 9.47 -2.81
N GLU A 230 19.68 9.41 -1.98
CA GLU A 230 19.13 8.17 -1.47
C GLU A 230 18.19 7.55 -2.51
N ASN A 231 17.98 6.23 -2.44
CA ASN A 231 17.17 5.52 -3.44
C ASN A 231 15.72 6.00 -3.41
N ASP A 232 15.12 6.09 -4.60
CA ASP A 232 13.69 6.29 -4.69
C ASP A 232 12.90 5.06 -4.18
N LEU A 233 11.66 5.29 -3.74
CA LEU A 233 10.81 4.26 -3.16
C LEU A 233 9.88 3.70 -4.25
N THR A 234 10.17 2.49 -4.74
CA THR A 234 9.38 1.83 -5.78
C THR A 234 8.47 0.75 -5.18
N PHE A 235 7.24 0.67 -5.66
CA PHE A 235 6.22 -0.26 -5.17
C PHE A 235 5.62 -1.07 -6.32
N SER A 236 5.48 -2.37 -6.08
CA SER A 236 4.73 -3.30 -6.93
C SER A 236 3.22 -3.19 -6.70
N HIS A 237 2.43 -3.79 -7.60
CA HIS A 237 0.97 -3.90 -7.47
C HIS A 237 0.52 -4.40 -6.07
N GLU A 238 1.13 -5.48 -5.58
CA GLU A 238 0.79 -6.07 -4.28
C GLU A 238 1.11 -5.09 -3.14
N GLN A 239 2.26 -4.41 -3.19
CA GLN A 239 2.64 -3.43 -2.17
C GLN A 239 1.74 -2.19 -2.18
N ILE A 240 1.32 -1.72 -3.37
CA ILE A 240 0.37 -0.60 -3.50
C ILE A 240 -0.94 -0.97 -2.80
N LEU A 241 -1.53 -2.11 -3.15
CA LEU A 241 -2.78 -2.55 -2.54
C LEU A 241 -2.62 -2.80 -1.03
N ASP A 242 -1.55 -3.46 -0.61
CA ASP A 242 -1.37 -3.83 0.79
C ASP A 242 -1.05 -2.64 1.70
N LEU A 243 -0.17 -1.73 1.28
CA LEU A 243 0.27 -0.62 2.12
C LEU A 243 -0.66 0.58 2.02
N PHE A 244 -1.15 0.92 0.82
CA PHE A 244 -1.81 2.20 0.58
C PHE A 244 -3.33 2.15 0.73
N TYR A 245 -3.96 0.99 0.50
CA TYR A 245 -5.42 0.89 0.58
C TYR A 245 -5.94 0.90 2.02
N PHE A 246 -5.30 0.12 2.90
CA PHE A 246 -5.79 -0.04 4.27
C PHE A 246 -5.42 1.16 5.13
N GLY A 247 -6.45 1.82 5.67
CA GLY A 247 -6.32 3.05 6.44
C GLY A 247 -6.27 4.32 5.58
N LYS A 248 -6.55 4.24 4.28
CA LYS A 248 -6.69 5.42 3.40
C LYS A 248 -7.67 6.43 4.00
N GLY A 249 -7.34 7.72 3.94
CA GLY A 249 -8.17 8.80 4.47
C GLY A 249 -8.15 8.97 6.01
N THR A 250 -7.51 8.07 6.76
CA THR A 250 -7.46 8.18 8.23
C THR A 250 -6.39 9.17 8.71
N ASN A 251 -6.59 9.77 9.89
CA ASN A 251 -5.60 10.65 10.51
C ASN A 251 -4.33 9.87 10.91
N ILE A 252 -3.14 10.46 10.72
CA ILE A 252 -1.84 9.87 11.03
C ILE A 252 -1.70 9.46 12.51
N GLN A 253 -2.40 10.15 13.42
CA GLN A 253 -2.37 9.89 14.87
C GLN A 253 -3.16 8.63 15.25
N HIS A 254 -4.01 8.10 14.38
CA HIS A 254 -4.82 6.92 14.66
C HIS A 254 -4.05 5.61 14.42
N TYR A 255 -2.91 5.68 13.73
CA TYR A 255 -2.06 4.54 13.35
C TYR A 255 -2.80 3.43 12.58
N MET A 256 -3.81 3.83 11.79
CA MET A 256 -4.58 2.91 10.95
C MET A 256 -3.96 2.67 9.57
N ARG A 257 -3.09 3.58 9.13
CA ARG A 257 -2.35 3.45 7.86
C ARG A 257 -1.23 2.43 8.05
N ARG A 258 -1.24 1.37 7.25
CA ARG A 258 -0.30 0.24 7.44
C ARG A 258 1.17 0.61 7.35
N PHE A 259 1.50 1.63 6.56
CA PHE A 259 2.86 2.12 6.42
C PHE A 259 3.32 3.02 7.58
N ILE A 260 2.42 3.49 8.47
CA ILE A 260 2.80 4.27 9.65
C ILE A 260 2.88 3.34 10.85
N LYS A 261 4.07 3.24 11.46
CA LYS A 261 4.31 2.30 12.56
C LYS A 261 4.34 2.97 13.94
N GLY A 262 4.65 4.26 14.00
CA GLY A 262 4.68 5.00 15.26
C GLY A 262 5.29 6.38 15.12
N TYR A 263 5.15 7.19 16.17
CA TYR A 263 5.81 8.48 16.30
C TYR A 263 6.92 8.39 17.36
N LEU A 264 8.13 8.78 17.00
CA LEU A 264 9.28 8.83 17.89
C LEU A 264 9.44 10.25 18.43
N LYS A 265 9.02 10.45 19.67
CA LYS A 265 8.97 11.78 20.31
C LYS A 265 10.35 12.42 20.41
N GLU A 266 11.38 11.62 20.63
CA GLU A 266 12.78 12.04 20.79
C GLU A 266 13.34 12.66 19.51
N TYR A 267 12.85 12.21 18.35
CA TYR A 267 13.31 12.66 17.03
C TYR A 267 12.31 13.61 16.35
N GLY A 268 11.11 13.78 16.91
CA GLY A 268 10.05 14.57 16.29
C GLY A 268 9.59 14.03 14.94
N GLN A 269 9.71 12.71 14.72
CA GLN A 269 9.52 12.06 13.42
C GLN A 269 8.66 10.80 13.54
N TYR A 270 7.96 10.47 12.46
CA TYR A 270 7.27 9.19 12.30
C TYR A 270 8.20 8.14 11.75
N PHE A 271 8.08 6.93 12.28
CA PHE A 271 8.66 5.72 11.72
C PHE A 271 7.70 5.16 10.67
N VAL A 272 8.14 5.19 9.41
CA VAL A 272 7.36 4.78 8.23
C VAL A 272 8.01 3.55 7.59
N ASP A 273 7.23 2.49 7.46
CA ASP A 273 7.64 1.21 6.87
C ASP A 273 6.92 1.01 5.53
N LEU A 274 7.69 1.09 4.46
CA LEU A 274 7.24 1.00 3.07
C LEU A 274 7.70 -0.33 2.45
N GLY A 275 7.74 -1.39 3.26
CA GLY A 275 8.11 -2.75 2.86
C GLY A 275 9.62 -2.92 2.82
N ASN A 276 10.24 -2.66 1.67
CA ASN A 276 11.69 -2.84 1.50
C ASN A 276 12.49 -1.64 1.99
N SER A 277 11.83 -0.58 2.46
CA SER A 277 12.46 0.64 2.94
C SER A 277 11.78 1.10 4.22
N ARG A 278 12.61 1.47 5.20
CA ARG A 278 12.19 2.08 6.45
C ARG A 278 12.78 3.47 6.50
N ILE A 279 11.92 4.47 6.63
CA ILE A 279 12.30 5.87 6.61
C ILE A 279 11.69 6.61 7.78
N TYR A 280 12.37 7.68 8.20
CA TYR A 280 11.88 8.59 9.22
C TYR A 280 11.42 9.87 8.54
N LEU A 281 10.16 10.23 8.73
CA LEU A 281 9.54 11.40 8.10
C LEU A 281 9.04 12.38 9.15
N TYR A 282 9.17 13.66 8.87
CA TYR A 282 8.55 14.71 9.70
C TYR A 282 7.03 14.68 9.57
N PRO A 283 6.27 15.19 10.56
CA PRO A 283 4.80 15.16 10.53
C PRO A 283 4.20 15.70 9.22
N ASN A 284 4.69 16.84 8.72
CA ASN A 284 4.21 17.41 7.46
C ASN A 284 4.54 16.52 6.24
N GLU A 285 5.74 15.93 6.18
CA GLU A 285 6.11 14.98 5.11
C GLU A 285 5.17 13.76 5.11
N VAL A 286 4.77 13.27 6.30
CA VAL A 286 3.80 12.16 6.41
C VAL A 286 2.40 12.59 5.99
N GLU A 287 1.94 13.78 6.38
CA GLU A 287 0.63 14.30 5.97
C GLU A 287 0.56 14.47 4.45
N GLU A 288 1.58 15.07 3.85
CA GLU A 288 1.73 15.24 2.40
C GLU A 288 1.77 13.87 1.70
N LEU A 289 2.52 12.91 2.26
CA LEU A 289 2.58 11.53 1.76
C LEU A 289 1.21 10.85 1.80
N CYS A 290 0.46 11.02 2.90
CA CYS A 290 -0.89 10.49 3.05
C CYS A 290 -1.83 11.07 1.99
N GLN A 291 -1.77 12.38 1.73
CA GLN A 291 -2.60 13.04 0.73
C GLN A 291 -2.33 12.51 -0.68
N VAL A 292 -1.06 12.41 -1.09
CA VAL A 292 -0.73 11.89 -2.43
C VAL A 292 -1.11 10.41 -2.57
N ILE A 293 -0.91 9.61 -1.51
CA ILE A 293 -1.28 8.20 -1.49
C ILE A 293 -2.80 8.04 -1.60
N ASP A 294 -3.58 8.77 -0.82
CA ASP A 294 -5.05 8.65 -0.78
C ASP A 294 -5.67 8.95 -2.15
N ILE A 295 -5.17 9.97 -2.84
CA ILE A 295 -5.59 10.32 -4.21
C ILE A 295 -5.21 9.20 -5.17
N PHE A 296 -3.97 8.71 -5.12
CA PHE A 296 -3.48 7.67 -6.01
C PHE A 296 -4.26 6.37 -5.84
N ILE A 297 -4.34 5.84 -4.61
CA ILE A 297 -4.95 4.53 -4.34
C ILE A 297 -6.45 4.53 -4.66
N THR A 298 -7.15 5.64 -4.41
CA THR A 298 -8.56 5.79 -4.76
C THR A 298 -8.76 5.68 -6.27
N LYS A 299 -7.94 6.39 -7.07
CA LYS A 299 -8.00 6.29 -8.54
C LYS A 299 -7.55 4.91 -9.04
N TYR A 300 -6.51 4.34 -8.43
CA TYR A 300 -5.94 3.05 -8.80
C TYR A 300 -6.98 1.93 -8.66
N VAL A 301 -7.61 1.81 -7.48
CA VAL A 301 -8.65 0.82 -7.23
C VAL A 301 -9.89 1.10 -8.07
N SER A 302 -10.29 2.37 -8.22
CA SER A 302 -11.43 2.75 -9.06
C SER A 302 -11.28 2.26 -10.51
N ARG A 303 -10.08 2.37 -11.11
CA ARG A 303 -9.84 1.89 -12.48
C ARG A 303 -9.95 0.38 -12.61
N ILE A 304 -9.42 -0.37 -11.66
CA ILE A 304 -9.56 -1.84 -11.65
C ILE A 304 -11.05 -2.20 -11.49
N THR A 305 -11.76 -1.58 -10.54
CA THR A 305 -13.20 -1.81 -10.33
C THR A 305 -14.04 -1.43 -11.56
N GLN A 306 -13.70 -0.36 -12.28
CA GLN A 306 -14.34 0.03 -13.54
C GLN A 306 -14.10 -1.01 -14.64
N PHE A 307 -12.89 -1.57 -14.72
CA PHE A 307 -12.61 -2.70 -15.60
C PHE A 307 -13.47 -3.92 -15.25
N MET A 308 -13.60 -4.27 -13.97
CA MET A 308 -14.48 -5.37 -13.53
C MET A 308 -15.94 -5.15 -13.96
N LYS A 309 -16.44 -3.91 -13.84
CA LYS A 309 -17.78 -3.53 -14.31
C LYS A 309 -17.89 -3.66 -15.83
N LYS A 310 -16.88 -3.23 -16.58
CA LYS A 310 -16.83 -3.29 -18.05
C LYS A 310 -16.90 -4.73 -18.58
N ILE A 311 -16.24 -5.68 -17.91
CA ILE A 311 -16.29 -7.11 -18.30
C ILE A 311 -17.54 -7.82 -17.76
N GLY A 312 -18.48 -7.10 -17.13
CA GLY A 312 -19.71 -7.65 -16.57
C GLY A 312 -19.48 -8.59 -15.38
N ASN A 313 -18.44 -8.36 -14.57
CA ASN A 313 -18.25 -9.12 -13.34
C ASN A 313 -19.20 -8.66 -12.23
N THR A 314 -20.17 -9.51 -11.89
CA THR A 314 -21.21 -9.29 -10.87
C THR A 314 -20.79 -9.72 -9.47
N GLY A 315 -19.59 -10.27 -9.28
CA GLY A 315 -19.08 -10.70 -7.96
C GLY A 315 -18.28 -12.00 -7.97
N PHE A 316 -17.96 -12.55 -9.14
CA PHE A 316 -17.02 -13.64 -9.27
C PHE A 316 -15.62 -13.20 -8.82
N GLU A 317 -14.90 -14.14 -8.21
CA GLU A 317 -13.59 -13.89 -7.60
C GLU A 317 -12.47 -13.83 -8.66
N PRO A 318 -11.50 -12.91 -8.53
CA PRO A 318 -10.23 -12.99 -9.24
C PRO A 318 -9.50 -14.30 -8.97
N TYR A 319 -8.95 -14.90 -10.01
CA TYR A 319 -8.21 -16.16 -9.92
C TYR A 319 -6.73 -15.87 -9.68
N LYS A 320 -6.17 -16.43 -8.59
CA LYS A 320 -4.75 -16.31 -8.22
C LYS A 320 -4.22 -14.87 -8.23
N LYS A 321 -4.96 -13.93 -7.62
CA LYS A 321 -4.62 -12.49 -7.51
C LYS A 321 -4.71 -11.69 -8.83
N GLU A 322 -5.00 -12.33 -9.96
CA GLU A 322 -5.11 -11.66 -11.26
C GLU A 322 -6.54 -11.21 -11.53
N PHE A 323 -6.78 -9.90 -11.68
CA PHE A 323 -8.11 -9.36 -11.95
C PHE A 323 -8.58 -9.58 -13.41
N THR A 324 -7.70 -10.04 -14.29
CA THR A 324 -8.00 -10.41 -15.69
C THR A 324 -8.47 -11.85 -15.84
N ASN A 325 -8.29 -12.68 -14.81
CA ASN A 325 -8.71 -14.07 -14.79
C ASN A 325 -9.76 -14.26 -13.70
N ILE A 326 -10.94 -14.75 -14.05
CA ILE A 326 -12.10 -14.79 -13.16
C ILE A 326 -12.56 -16.22 -12.94
N LYS A 327 -12.60 -16.66 -11.69
CA LYS A 327 -13.09 -17.99 -11.35
C LYS A 327 -14.61 -18.01 -11.47
N LEU A 328 -15.12 -18.80 -12.42
CA LEU A 328 -16.56 -18.93 -12.67
C LEU A 328 -17.22 -19.89 -11.67
N LEU A 329 -16.62 -21.07 -11.49
CA LEU A 329 -17.08 -22.10 -10.57
C LEU A 329 -16.02 -23.20 -10.41
N GLN A 330 -16.28 -24.15 -9.49
CA GLN A 330 -15.49 -25.36 -9.32
C GLN A 330 -16.33 -26.61 -9.66
N ILE A 331 -15.76 -27.53 -10.44
CA ILE A 331 -16.42 -28.79 -10.83
C ILE A 331 -15.51 -30.00 -10.65
N ASN A 332 -16.09 -31.21 -10.66
CA ASN A 332 -15.31 -32.45 -10.62
C ASN A 332 -14.62 -32.73 -11.96
N VAL A 333 -13.52 -33.50 -11.89
CA VAL A 333 -12.66 -33.86 -13.03
C VAL A 333 -13.44 -34.62 -14.11
N ASP A 334 -14.31 -35.57 -13.74
CA ASP A 334 -15.05 -36.39 -14.69
C ASP A 334 -16.04 -35.58 -15.53
N LEU A 335 -16.69 -34.59 -14.93
CA LEU A 335 -17.58 -33.66 -15.65
C LEU A 335 -16.77 -32.78 -16.61
N TRP A 336 -15.63 -32.24 -16.15
CA TRP A 336 -14.75 -31.44 -17.01
C TRP A 336 -14.26 -32.23 -18.24
N HIS A 337 -13.86 -33.49 -18.05
CA HIS A 337 -13.46 -34.35 -19.17
C HIS A 337 -14.61 -34.63 -20.14
N ARG A 338 -15.82 -34.89 -19.64
CA ARG A 338 -17.01 -35.06 -20.49
C ARG A 338 -17.29 -33.81 -21.33
N ILE A 339 -17.20 -32.62 -20.71
CA ILE A 339 -17.38 -31.34 -21.38
C ILE A 339 -16.31 -31.12 -22.46
N THR A 340 -15.03 -31.24 -22.12
CA THR A 340 -13.91 -31.00 -23.05
C THR A 340 -13.89 -32.01 -24.21
N ASN A 341 -14.23 -33.28 -23.96
CA ASN A 341 -14.41 -34.27 -25.01
C ASN A 341 -15.55 -33.88 -25.96
N TYR A 342 -16.72 -33.49 -25.44
CA TYR A 342 -17.82 -33.01 -26.26
C TYR A 342 -17.42 -31.81 -27.12
N VAL A 343 -16.78 -30.79 -26.50
CA VAL A 343 -16.29 -29.60 -27.21
C VAL A 343 -15.35 -30.00 -28.35
N SER A 344 -14.38 -30.90 -28.10
CA SER A 344 -13.40 -31.32 -29.10
C SER A 344 -14.02 -31.98 -30.34
N ILE A 345 -15.12 -32.73 -30.16
CA ILE A 345 -15.82 -33.40 -31.26
C ILE A 345 -16.62 -32.38 -32.09
N HIS A 346 -17.11 -31.31 -31.46
CA HIS A 346 -17.97 -30.29 -32.08
C HIS A 346 -17.22 -28.99 -32.44
N GLN A 347 -15.89 -29.03 -32.55
CA GLN A 347 -15.10 -27.90 -33.03
C GLN A 347 -15.40 -27.59 -34.51
N ALA A 348 -15.15 -26.34 -34.92
CA ALA A 348 -15.41 -25.86 -36.27
C ALA A 348 -14.76 -26.71 -37.39
N SER A 349 -13.70 -27.46 -37.09
CA SER A 349 -13.04 -28.37 -38.03
C SER A 349 -13.85 -29.63 -38.38
N ASN A 350 -14.90 -29.95 -37.62
CA ASN A 350 -15.57 -31.26 -37.66
C ASN A 350 -17.03 -31.24 -38.15
N GLY A 351 -17.66 -30.07 -38.41
CA GLY A 351 -19.03 -30.02 -38.90
C GLY A 351 -19.86 -28.81 -38.43
N THR A 352 -21.09 -28.74 -38.94
CA THR A 352 -21.91 -27.52 -39.08
C THR A 352 -22.62 -27.00 -37.83
N TYR A 353 -22.87 -25.69 -37.89
CA TYR A 353 -23.62 -24.77 -37.02
C TYR A 353 -25.03 -25.25 -36.59
N GLU A 354 -25.18 -26.40 -35.93
CA GLU A 354 -26.52 -26.92 -35.57
C GLU A 354 -27.15 -26.22 -34.36
N ASP A 355 -26.35 -25.66 -33.44
CA ASP A 355 -26.84 -25.03 -32.19
C ASP A 355 -26.68 -23.48 -32.14
N GLY A 356 -26.20 -22.84 -33.22
CA GLY A 356 -26.03 -21.39 -33.29
C GLY A 356 -24.68 -20.82 -32.80
N TYR A 357 -23.69 -21.67 -32.54
CA TYR A 357 -22.36 -21.27 -32.08
C TYR A 357 -21.29 -22.30 -32.53
N MET A 358 -20.03 -21.89 -32.66
CA MET A 358 -18.91 -22.76 -33.08
C MET A 358 -17.79 -22.79 -32.04
N TYR A 359 -17.34 -23.97 -31.62
CA TYR A 359 -16.20 -24.04 -30.70
C TYR A 359 -14.89 -23.74 -31.42
N THR A 360 -14.06 -22.90 -30.80
CA THR A 360 -12.73 -22.53 -31.30
C THR A 360 -11.80 -23.74 -31.26
N VAL A 361 -11.02 -23.94 -32.32
CA VAL A 361 -9.95 -24.94 -32.34
C VAL A 361 -8.75 -24.38 -31.58
N LEU A 362 -8.52 -24.90 -30.36
CA LEU A 362 -7.43 -24.47 -29.48
C LEU A 362 -6.44 -25.62 -29.27
N GLY A 363 -5.13 -25.30 -29.17
CA GLY A 363 -4.07 -26.30 -28.98
C GLY A 363 -4.08 -26.93 -27.58
N ASN A 364 -4.62 -26.22 -26.58
CA ASN A 364 -4.75 -26.72 -25.22
C ASN A 364 -6.13 -27.39 -25.03
N ARG A 365 -6.15 -28.69 -24.73
CA ARG A 365 -7.39 -29.47 -24.51
C ARG A 365 -8.18 -29.05 -23.27
N ASN A 366 -7.54 -28.31 -22.35
CA ASN A 366 -8.20 -27.74 -21.18
C ASN A 366 -8.72 -26.32 -21.44
N GLN A 367 -8.71 -25.85 -22.69
CA GLN A 367 -9.31 -24.58 -23.07
C GLN A 367 -10.56 -24.80 -23.90
N ILE A 368 -11.54 -23.93 -23.66
CA ILE A 368 -12.80 -23.89 -24.38
C ILE A 368 -12.97 -22.46 -24.88
N GLY A 369 -12.91 -22.30 -26.20
CA GLY A 369 -13.25 -21.06 -26.88
C GLY A 369 -14.56 -21.21 -27.64
N LEU A 370 -15.27 -20.10 -27.83
CA LEU A 370 -16.45 -20.02 -28.67
C LEU A 370 -16.27 -18.90 -29.70
N ASN A 371 -16.68 -19.14 -30.93
CA ASN A 371 -16.65 -18.18 -32.02
C ASN A 371 -18.06 -17.72 -32.39
N ASP A 372 -18.18 -16.46 -32.81
CA ASP A 372 -19.35 -15.92 -33.49
C ASP A 372 -19.48 -16.45 -34.93
N ILE A 373 -20.54 -16.00 -35.62
CA ILE A 373 -20.82 -16.36 -37.02
C ILE A 373 -19.71 -15.98 -38.01
N HIS A 374 -18.82 -15.06 -37.63
CA HIS A 374 -17.70 -14.60 -38.45
C HIS A 374 -16.38 -15.30 -38.08
N GLY A 375 -16.42 -16.31 -37.20
CA GLY A 375 -15.23 -17.03 -36.75
C GLY A 375 -14.37 -16.23 -35.76
N LYS A 376 -14.91 -15.16 -35.16
CA LYS A 376 -14.22 -14.38 -34.15
C LYS A 376 -14.58 -14.85 -32.75
N GLN A 377 -13.60 -14.98 -31.88
CA GLN A 377 -13.76 -15.55 -30.55
C GLN A 377 -14.54 -14.60 -29.63
N VAL A 378 -15.60 -15.11 -28.99
CA VAL A 378 -16.46 -14.36 -28.06
C VAL A 378 -16.10 -14.59 -26.60
N PHE A 379 -15.53 -15.75 -26.23
CA PHE A 379 -14.95 -15.96 -24.90
C PHE A 379 -13.80 -16.98 -24.91
N ASN A 380 -13.05 -17.01 -23.81
CA ASN A 380 -12.08 -18.04 -23.51
C ASN A 380 -12.23 -18.52 -22.05
N ILE A 381 -12.29 -19.84 -21.85
CA ILE A 381 -12.31 -20.48 -20.54
C ILE A 381 -11.20 -21.53 -20.46
N THR A 382 -10.47 -21.57 -19.36
CA THR A 382 -9.48 -22.60 -19.05
C THR A 382 -9.87 -23.38 -17.79
N GLY A 383 -9.77 -24.70 -17.83
CA GLY A 383 -9.91 -25.57 -16.65
C GLY A 383 -8.56 -25.80 -15.96
N TYR A 384 -8.45 -25.37 -14.71
CA TYR A 384 -7.27 -25.56 -13.88
C TYR A 384 -7.50 -26.65 -12.83
N PHE A 385 -6.72 -27.73 -12.91
CA PHE A 385 -6.76 -28.81 -11.92
C PHE A 385 -6.11 -28.34 -10.62
N VAL A 386 -6.85 -28.38 -9.52
CA VAL A 386 -6.42 -27.92 -8.21
C VAL A 386 -6.83 -28.91 -7.13
N GLN A 387 -6.13 -28.87 -5.99
CA GLN A 387 -6.57 -29.60 -4.80
C GLN A 387 -7.84 -28.93 -4.24
N SER A 388 -8.89 -29.71 -3.97
CA SER A 388 -10.12 -29.19 -3.37
C SER A 388 -9.82 -28.58 -1.99
N SER A 389 -10.35 -27.39 -1.74
CA SER A 389 -10.28 -26.72 -0.44
C SER A 389 -11.16 -27.38 0.62
N TYR A 390 -12.13 -28.21 0.20
CA TYR A 390 -13.05 -28.92 1.10
C TYR A 390 -12.57 -30.35 1.39
N ASN A 391 -11.87 -30.96 0.43
CA ASN A 391 -11.36 -32.31 0.55
C ASN A 391 -9.93 -32.39 0.00
N SER A 392 -8.95 -32.41 0.90
CA SER A 392 -7.52 -32.45 0.56
C SER A 392 -7.07 -33.74 -0.16
N LYS A 393 -7.97 -34.71 -0.36
CA LYS A 393 -7.72 -35.92 -1.16
C LYS A 393 -8.32 -35.86 -2.56
N GLU A 394 -9.12 -34.85 -2.87
CA GLU A 394 -9.87 -34.74 -4.11
C GLU A 394 -9.30 -33.65 -5.03
N ILE A 395 -9.02 -34.03 -6.27
CA ILE A 395 -8.66 -33.08 -7.33
C ILE A 395 -9.95 -32.59 -7.98
N VAL A 396 -10.06 -31.29 -8.13
CA VAL A 396 -11.20 -30.60 -8.75
C VAL A 396 -10.68 -29.67 -9.85
N VAL A 397 -11.59 -29.15 -10.66
CA VAL A 397 -11.26 -28.22 -11.75
C VAL A 397 -11.88 -26.87 -11.45
N ASP A 398 -11.04 -25.86 -11.30
CA ASP A 398 -11.45 -24.46 -11.30
C ASP A 398 -11.65 -24.02 -12.75
N VAL A 399 -12.87 -23.64 -13.09
CA VAL A 399 -13.25 -23.13 -14.41
C VAL A 399 -13.03 -21.63 -14.40
N VAL A 400 -12.08 -21.14 -15.21
CA VAL A 400 -11.61 -19.75 -15.17
C VAL A 400 -11.86 -19.08 -16.52
N TRP A 401 -12.56 -17.96 -16.49
CA TRP A 401 -12.68 -17.05 -17.62
C TRP A 401 -11.41 -16.21 -17.72
N GLU A 402 -10.81 -16.15 -18.91
CA GLU A 402 -9.57 -15.39 -19.13
C GLU A 402 -9.87 -14.21 -20.06
N TYR A 403 -9.51 -13.00 -19.63
CA TYR A 403 -9.66 -11.80 -20.44
C TYR A 403 -8.90 -11.94 -21.76
N MET A 404 -9.59 -11.73 -22.87
CA MET A 404 -8.99 -11.75 -24.20
C MET A 404 -8.62 -10.30 -24.58
N ASP A 405 -7.33 -10.05 -24.78
CA ASP A 405 -6.83 -8.75 -25.24
C ASP A 405 -6.57 -8.76 -26.75
N SER A 406 -6.77 -7.60 -27.39
CA SER A 406 -6.54 -7.42 -28.83
C SER A 406 -5.05 -7.44 -29.21
N SER A 407 -4.16 -7.34 -28.21
CA SER A 407 -2.71 -7.44 -28.35
C SER A 407 -2.19 -8.88 -28.43
N GLY A 408 -3.03 -9.87 -28.09
CA GLY A 408 -2.67 -11.29 -28.08
C GLY A 408 -2.97 -12.05 -29.39
N TYR A 409 -2.99 -13.38 -29.28
CA TYR A 409 -3.24 -14.33 -30.39
C TYR A 409 -4.72 -14.48 -30.78
N TYR A 410 -5.63 -13.80 -30.07
CA TYR A 410 -7.07 -13.99 -30.23
C TYR A 410 -7.63 -13.12 -31.37
N ASN A 411 -8.37 -13.73 -32.29
CA ASN A 411 -9.21 -13.00 -33.25
C ASN A 411 -10.55 -12.66 -32.58
N ILE A 412 -10.59 -11.60 -31.77
CA ILE A 412 -11.71 -11.30 -30.86
C ILE A 412 -12.92 -10.71 -31.60
N SER A 413 -14.13 -11.14 -31.19
CA SER A 413 -15.40 -10.59 -31.68
C SER A 413 -15.59 -9.13 -31.27
N ASN A 414 -16.39 -8.38 -32.03
CA ASN A 414 -16.79 -7.04 -31.63
C ASN A 414 -17.73 -7.05 -30.41
N ASN A 415 -18.38 -8.19 -30.12
CA ASN A 415 -19.27 -8.40 -28.99
C ASN A 415 -18.80 -9.61 -28.16
N PRO A 416 -17.66 -9.49 -27.45
CA PRO A 416 -17.20 -10.56 -26.58
C PRO A 416 -18.20 -10.76 -25.43
N PHE A 417 -18.41 -12.01 -25.02
CA PHE A 417 -19.24 -12.32 -23.86
C PHE A 417 -18.56 -11.79 -22.60
N SER A 418 -19.35 -11.12 -21.77
CA SER A 418 -19.00 -10.79 -20.40
C SER A 418 -18.74 -12.05 -19.56
N VAL A 419 -18.21 -11.85 -18.35
CA VAL A 419 -18.03 -12.92 -17.36
C VAL A 419 -19.36 -13.62 -17.06
N GLU A 420 -20.43 -12.86 -16.82
CA GLU A 420 -21.74 -13.42 -16.52
C GLU A 420 -22.35 -14.15 -17.73
N GLU A 421 -22.28 -13.57 -18.94
CA GLU A 421 -22.77 -14.24 -20.15
C GLU A 421 -22.01 -15.55 -20.42
N THR A 422 -20.70 -15.56 -20.19
CA THR A 422 -19.88 -16.76 -20.33
C THR A 422 -20.25 -17.82 -19.29
N TYR A 423 -20.46 -17.41 -18.04
CA TYR A 423 -20.95 -18.29 -16.98
C TYR A 423 -22.30 -18.91 -17.34
N LEU A 424 -23.27 -18.09 -17.76
CA LEU A 424 -24.60 -18.56 -18.18
C LEU A 424 -24.49 -19.54 -19.34
N PHE A 425 -23.68 -19.24 -20.36
CA PHE A 425 -23.45 -20.16 -21.46
C PHE A 425 -22.86 -21.49 -20.97
N PHE A 426 -21.81 -21.43 -20.16
CA PHE A 426 -21.13 -22.62 -19.66
C PHE A 426 -22.06 -23.50 -18.82
N VAL A 427 -22.84 -22.92 -17.91
CA VAL A 427 -23.78 -23.66 -17.08
C VAL A 427 -24.98 -24.15 -17.90
N ASP A 428 -25.68 -23.24 -18.60
CA ASP A 428 -26.97 -23.56 -19.21
C ASP A 428 -26.88 -24.34 -20.53
N LYS A 429 -25.85 -24.08 -21.33
CA LYS A 429 -25.70 -24.70 -22.65
C LYS A 429 -24.75 -25.88 -22.66
N LEU A 430 -23.73 -25.87 -21.80
CA LEU A 430 -22.68 -26.89 -21.83
C LEU A 430 -22.80 -27.90 -20.69
N MET A 431 -22.72 -27.46 -19.43
CA MET A 431 -22.75 -28.38 -18.27
C MET A 431 -24.06 -29.18 -18.18
N ARG A 432 -25.21 -28.52 -18.38
CA ARG A 432 -26.53 -29.18 -18.26
C ARG A 432 -26.73 -30.37 -19.20
N LYS A 433 -26.00 -30.46 -20.32
CA LYS A 433 -26.04 -31.62 -21.23
C LYS A 433 -25.58 -32.92 -20.55
N PHE A 434 -24.81 -32.82 -19.46
CA PHE A 434 -24.23 -33.96 -18.75
C PHE A 434 -24.82 -34.18 -17.35
N LEU A 435 -25.74 -33.31 -16.91
CA LEU A 435 -26.30 -33.32 -15.56
C LEU A 435 -27.78 -33.69 -15.60
N MET A 436 -28.04 -34.95 -15.28
CA MET A 436 -29.39 -35.52 -15.24
C MET A 436 -29.79 -35.90 -13.82
N LYS A 437 -31.07 -35.67 -13.51
CA LYS A 437 -31.70 -36.06 -12.25
C LYS A 437 -32.76 -37.09 -12.54
N SER A 438 -32.79 -38.17 -11.75
CA SER A 438 -33.92 -39.09 -11.75
C SER A 438 -34.90 -38.75 -10.63
N SER A 439 -36.19 -38.79 -10.96
CA SER A 439 -37.27 -38.62 -10.00
C SER A 439 -38.33 -39.69 -10.22
N ILE A 440 -38.93 -40.20 -9.14
CA ILE A 440 -39.98 -41.21 -9.23
C ILE A 440 -41.33 -40.49 -9.21
N VAL A 441 -41.98 -40.43 -10.37
CA VAL A 441 -43.31 -39.85 -10.50
C VAL A 441 -44.35 -40.97 -10.43
N THR A 442 -45.34 -40.78 -9.57
CA THR A 442 -46.45 -41.73 -9.42
C THR A 442 -47.59 -41.31 -10.32
N SER A 443 -47.80 -42.00 -11.44
CA SER A 443 -48.96 -41.74 -12.30
C SER A 443 -50.14 -42.59 -11.83
N LYS A 444 -51.27 -41.94 -11.50
CA LYS A 444 -52.53 -42.64 -11.23
C LYS A 444 -53.17 -43.07 -12.55
N LYS A 445 -53.52 -44.36 -12.67
CA LYS A 445 -54.43 -44.87 -13.71
C LYS A 445 -55.75 -45.29 -13.07
N TRP A 446 -56.72 -45.63 -13.92
CA TRP A 446 -58.08 -45.99 -13.48
C TRP A 446 -58.14 -47.25 -12.60
N ILE A 447 -57.10 -48.11 -12.65
CA ILE A 447 -56.87 -49.20 -11.71
C ILE A 447 -55.39 -49.13 -11.27
N GLY A 448 -55.15 -48.59 -10.06
CA GLY A 448 -53.83 -48.55 -9.42
C GLY A 448 -52.92 -47.37 -9.83
N SER A 449 -51.80 -47.24 -9.10
CA SER A 449 -50.74 -46.27 -9.36
C SER A 449 -49.46 -46.98 -9.83
N ILE A 450 -48.81 -46.43 -10.86
CA ILE A 450 -47.52 -46.89 -11.35
C ILE A 450 -46.48 -45.85 -10.98
N LYS A 451 -45.40 -46.30 -10.31
CA LYS A 451 -44.20 -45.49 -10.09
C LYS A 451 -43.33 -45.58 -11.33
N LYS A 452 -43.07 -44.46 -11.99
CA LYS A 452 -42.18 -44.37 -13.14
C LYS A 452 -41.00 -43.48 -12.77
N GLU A 453 -39.79 -43.97 -13.00
CA GLU A 453 -38.60 -43.14 -12.94
C GLU A 453 -38.54 -42.26 -14.20
N ILE A 454 -38.45 -40.95 -14.01
CA ILE A 454 -38.30 -39.96 -15.07
C ILE A 454 -36.93 -39.32 -14.88
N THR A 455 -36.20 -39.21 -15.97
CA THR A 455 -34.89 -38.55 -16.00
C THR A 455 -35.03 -37.21 -16.70
N GLU A 456 -34.65 -36.13 -16.03
CA GLU A 456 -34.74 -34.76 -16.54
C GLU A 456 -33.40 -34.04 -16.38
N THR A 457 -33.10 -33.09 -17.27
CA THR A 457 -31.94 -32.21 -17.13
C THR A 457 -32.14 -31.26 -15.95
N MET A 458 -31.13 -31.12 -15.11
CA MET A 458 -31.17 -30.19 -13.97
C MET A 458 -31.42 -28.75 -14.42
N SER A 459 -32.12 -27.95 -13.61
CA SER A 459 -32.24 -26.49 -13.81
C SER A 459 -30.92 -25.77 -13.43
N LYS A 460 -30.77 -24.50 -13.83
CA LYS A 460 -29.61 -23.67 -13.43
C LYS A 460 -29.48 -23.60 -11.91
N GLU A 461 -30.58 -23.31 -11.22
CA GLU A 461 -30.63 -23.19 -9.75
C GLU A 461 -30.32 -24.52 -9.07
N GLU A 462 -30.64 -25.66 -9.70
CA GLU A 462 -30.22 -26.96 -9.22
C GLU A 462 -28.72 -27.16 -9.42
N VAL A 463 -28.16 -26.85 -10.60
CA VAL A 463 -26.70 -26.94 -10.83
C VAL A 463 -25.94 -26.10 -9.80
N GLU A 464 -26.38 -24.87 -9.54
CA GLU A 464 -25.77 -23.96 -8.56
C GLU A 464 -25.84 -24.48 -7.11
N LYS A 465 -26.74 -25.41 -6.79
CA LYS A 465 -26.76 -26.07 -5.46
C LYS A 465 -25.69 -27.15 -5.32
N TYR A 466 -25.30 -27.80 -6.41
CA TYR A 466 -24.31 -28.88 -6.38
C TYR A 466 -22.89 -28.41 -6.73
N TYR A 467 -22.76 -27.33 -7.49
CA TYR A 467 -21.49 -26.78 -7.91
C TYR A 467 -21.32 -25.37 -7.34
N LEU A 468 -20.20 -25.18 -6.65
CA LEU A 468 -19.93 -23.95 -5.92
C LEU A 468 -19.49 -22.84 -6.88
N LYS A 469 -20.36 -21.85 -7.06
CA LYS A 469 -20.01 -20.50 -7.53
C LYS A 469 -19.64 -19.66 -6.31
N THR A 470 -18.41 -19.12 -6.29
CA THR A 470 -18.02 -18.15 -5.25
C THR A 470 -18.48 -16.75 -5.66
N ASN A 471 -19.05 -16.02 -4.70
CA ASN A 471 -19.42 -14.62 -4.87
C ASN A 471 -19.00 -13.85 -3.63
N TYR A 472 -18.11 -12.88 -3.80
CA TYR A 472 -17.60 -12.08 -2.69
C TYR A 472 -18.44 -10.84 -2.40
N LYS A 473 -19.30 -10.43 -3.34
CA LYS A 473 -20.08 -9.19 -3.22
C LYS A 473 -21.36 -9.43 -2.43
N LEU A 474 -21.68 -8.48 -1.56
CA LEU A 474 -23.02 -8.31 -1.03
C LEU A 474 -23.85 -7.52 -2.04
N ASP A 475 -25.06 -8.00 -2.31
CA ASP A 475 -26.02 -7.35 -3.18
C ASP A 475 -27.34 -7.09 -2.45
N ILE A 476 -27.47 -5.89 -1.89
CA ILE A 476 -28.68 -5.45 -1.19
C ILE A 476 -29.90 -5.31 -2.12
N ASN A 477 -29.69 -5.16 -3.44
CA ASN A 477 -30.80 -5.04 -4.39
C ASN A 477 -31.46 -6.39 -4.66
N SER A 478 -30.75 -7.49 -4.38
CA SER A 478 -31.27 -8.84 -4.56
C SER A 478 -32.19 -9.30 -3.41
N ILE A 479 -32.24 -8.56 -2.31
CA ILE A 479 -33.00 -8.92 -1.10
C ILE A 479 -34.51 -8.88 -1.39
N LYS A 480 -35.15 -10.03 -1.19
CA LYS A 480 -36.60 -10.23 -1.29
C LYS A 480 -37.24 -10.45 0.08
N PHE A 481 -36.51 -11.06 1.01
CA PHE A 481 -37.03 -11.46 2.31
C PHE A 481 -36.15 -10.93 3.45
N HIS A 482 -36.74 -10.56 4.59
CA HIS A 482 -35.99 -10.03 5.74
C HIS A 482 -34.88 -10.98 6.21
N ARG A 483 -35.14 -12.31 6.19
CA ARG A 483 -34.15 -13.33 6.57
C ARG A 483 -32.85 -13.29 5.76
N GLU A 484 -32.88 -12.76 4.53
CA GLU A 484 -31.70 -12.67 3.66
C GLU A 484 -30.72 -11.60 4.15
N LEU A 485 -31.18 -10.62 4.93
CA LEU A 485 -30.32 -9.63 5.59
C LEU A 485 -29.42 -10.25 6.67
N GLY A 486 -29.81 -11.37 7.28
CA GLY A 486 -29.00 -11.98 8.34
C GLY A 486 -27.56 -12.27 7.86
N ASN A 487 -27.40 -12.80 6.65
CA ASN A 487 -26.07 -13.01 6.07
C ASN A 487 -25.35 -11.69 5.73
N ILE A 488 -26.07 -10.67 5.26
CA ILE A 488 -25.48 -9.36 4.97
C ILE A 488 -24.97 -8.71 6.26
N TYR A 489 -25.79 -8.66 7.30
CA TYR A 489 -25.40 -8.15 8.61
C TYR A 489 -24.24 -8.94 9.19
N TYR A 490 -24.25 -10.27 9.11
CA TYR A 490 -23.10 -11.10 9.51
C TYR A 490 -21.79 -10.64 8.86
N GLN A 491 -21.80 -10.43 7.54
CA GLN A 491 -20.60 -10.00 6.80
C GLN A 491 -20.19 -8.57 7.16
N LEU A 492 -21.15 -7.67 7.37
CA LEU A 492 -20.89 -6.30 7.84
C LEU A 492 -20.31 -6.28 9.26
N ILE A 493 -20.76 -7.16 10.16
CA ILE A 493 -20.21 -7.31 11.51
C ILE A 493 -18.73 -7.68 11.42
N GLN A 494 -18.36 -8.67 10.59
CA GLN A 494 -16.95 -9.06 10.44
C GLN A 494 -16.12 -7.90 9.89
N PHE A 495 -16.63 -7.22 8.86
CA PHE A 495 -15.96 -6.06 8.27
C PHE A 495 -15.72 -4.93 9.27
N LEU A 496 -16.72 -4.59 10.09
CA LEU A 496 -16.63 -3.52 11.09
C LEU A 496 -15.72 -3.88 12.25
N LYS A 497 -15.68 -5.16 12.67
CA LYS A 497 -14.74 -5.64 13.71
C LYS A 497 -13.27 -5.51 13.30
N GLU A 498 -12.96 -5.59 12.01
CA GLU A 498 -11.61 -5.35 11.50
C GLU A 498 -11.20 -3.87 11.57
N LYS A 499 -12.17 -2.95 11.70
CA LYS A 499 -11.91 -1.53 11.76
C LYS A 499 -11.64 -1.11 13.20
N LYS A 500 -10.42 -0.64 13.46
CA LYS A 500 -10.12 0.04 14.73
C LYS A 500 -11.05 1.23 14.93
N TYR A 501 -11.14 2.12 13.94
CA TYR A 501 -12.09 3.22 13.92
C TYR A 501 -12.84 3.26 12.59
N TYR A 502 -14.08 3.72 12.59
CA TYR A 502 -14.92 3.83 11.41
C TYR A 502 -15.95 4.95 11.56
N TYR A 503 -16.58 5.34 10.46
CA TYR A 503 -17.63 6.37 10.47
C TYR A 503 -18.78 5.94 9.56
N ILE A 504 -19.98 5.90 10.12
CA ILE A 504 -21.25 5.73 9.42
C ILE A 504 -22.18 6.79 9.99
N ASP A 505 -22.99 7.41 9.14
CA ASP A 505 -24.10 8.25 9.59
C ASP A 505 -25.01 7.44 10.52
N ILE A 506 -24.95 7.75 11.81
CA ILE A 506 -25.60 6.96 12.86
C ILE A 506 -27.12 6.97 12.72
N GLU A 507 -27.69 8.04 12.15
CA GLU A 507 -29.14 8.17 11.97
C GLU A 507 -29.70 7.13 11.00
N ILE A 508 -28.89 6.66 10.03
CA ILE A 508 -29.26 5.52 9.18
C ILE A 508 -29.51 4.27 10.04
N LEU A 509 -28.65 4.01 11.02
CA LEU A 509 -28.76 2.83 11.87
C LEU A 509 -29.87 2.96 12.92
N VAL A 510 -30.10 4.18 13.44
CA VAL A 510 -31.26 4.48 14.31
C VAL A 510 -32.55 4.15 13.58
N LEU A 511 -32.74 4.66 12.36
CA LEU A 511 -33.93 4.38 11.54
C LEU A 511 -34.12 2.88 11.24
N HIS A 512 -33.01 2.15 11.03
CA HIS A 512 -33.06 0.70 10.91
C HIS A 512 -33.58 0.04 12.18
N CYS A 513 -32.96 0.32 13.34
CA CYS A 513 -33.39 -0.24 14.62
C CYS A 513 -34.84 0.10 14.95
N GLU A 514 -35.28 1.35 14.73
CA GLU A 514 -36.67 1.78 14.96
C GLU A 514 -37.66 0.99 14.09
N TYR A 515 -37.36 0.77 12.81
CA TYR A 515 -38.19 -0.03 11.92
C TYR A 515 -38.36 -1.47 12.44
N PHE A 516 -37.24 -2.14 12.73
CA PHE A 516 -37.29 -3.53 13.20
C PHE A 516 -37.98 -3.63 14.56
N ASN A 517 -37.72 -2.69 15.46
CA ASN A 517 -38.41 -2.60 16.75
C ASN A 517 -39.92 -2.49 16.57
N LYS A 518 -40.39 -1.62 15.67
CA LYS A 518 -41.83 -1.46 15.39
C LYS A 518 -42.47 -2.75 14.85
N CYS A 519 -41.78 -3.48 13.98
CA CYS A 519 -42.26 -4.77 13.48
C CYS A 519 -42.41 -5.78 14.63
N ILE A 520 -41.37 -5.90 15.46
CA ILE A 520 -41.33 -6.88 16.56
C ILE A 520 -42.38 -6.56 17.62
N GLN A 521 -42.45 -5.31 18.08
CA GLN A 521 -43.38 -4.86 19.13
C GLN A 521 -44.84 -5.22 18.83
N SER A 522 -45.25 -5.20 17.56
CA SER A 522 -46.61 -5.57 17.16
C SER A 522 -46.96 -7.06 17.37
N THR A 523 -45.96 -7.91 17.58
CA THR A 523 -46.08 -9.37 17.70
C THR A 523 -45.40 -9.93 18.95
N LEU A 524 -44.75 -9.09 19.76
CA LEU A 524 -43.89 -9.47 20.87
C LEU A 524 -44.62 -10.35 21.91
N ILE A 525 -45.90 -10.06 22.16
CA ILE A 525 -46.77 -10.83 23.07
C ILE A 525 -46.94 -12.31 22.67
N ASN A 526 -46.65 -12.66 21.42
CA ASN A 526 -46.75 -14.04 20.94
C ASN A 526 -45.52 -14.89 21.27
N TYR A 527 -44.47 -14.28 21.83
CA TYR A 527 -43.21 -14.94 22.18
C TYR A 527 -43.13 -15.19 23.69
N SER A 528 -42.22 -16.07 24.12
CA SER A 528 -42.04 -16.41 25.53
C SER A 528 -41.57 -15.21 26.36
N ASP A 529 -41.91 -15.14 27.65
CA ASP A 529 -41.45 -14.08 28.56
C ASP A 529 -39.92 -13.92 28.51
N TYR A 530 -39.18 -15.04 28.43
CA TYR A 530 -37.74 -15.04 28.26
C TYR A 530 -37.27 -14.29 27.00
N THR A 531 -37.93 -14.52 25.87
CA THR A 531 -37.61 -13.87 24.58
C THR A 531 -37.96 -12.38 24.62
N GLN A 532 -39.06 -12.02 25.30
CA GLN A 532 -39.47 -10.63 25.47
C GLN A 532 -38.46 -9.87 26.36
N ASP A 533 -38.08 -10.45 27.50
CA ASP A 533 -37.08 -9.89 28.42
C ASP A 533 -35.71 -9.77 27.76
N TRP A 534 -35.33 -10.75 26.92
CA TRP A 534 -34.10 -10.67 26.13
C TRP A 534 -34.13 -9.47 25.18
N PHE A 535 -35.22 -9.28 24.43
CA PHE A 535 -35.31 -8.21 23.44
C PHE A 535 -35.27 -6.82 24.08
N GLU A 536 -35.99 -6.58 25.17
CA GLU A 536 -35.96 -5.27 25.85
C GLU A 536 -34.58 -4.95 26.42
N ARG A 537 -33.89 -5.94 26.99
CA ARG A 537 -32.51 -5.75 27.49
C ARG A 537 -31.53 -5.43 26.36
N GLU A 538 -31.52 -6.21 25.29
CA GLU A 538 -30.60 -5.96 24.16
C GLU A 538 -30.87 -4.60 23.50
N LYS A 539 -32.14 -4.19 23.44
CA LYS A 539 -32.52 -2.87 22.95
C LYS A 539 -31.96 -1.74 23.83
N GLU A 540 -32.06 -1.86 25.16
CA GLU A 540 -31.48 -0.87 26.10
C GLU A 540 -29.94 -0.78 25.96
N ASP A 541 -29.29 -1.93 25.75
CA ASP A 541 -27.84 -1.98 25.48
C ASP A 541 -27.50 -1.24 24.17
N ILE A 542 -28.30 -1.41 23.12
CA ILE A 542 -28.12 -0.70 21.84
C ILE A 542 -28.39 0.80 21.96
N ASP A 543 -29.41 1.22 22.72
CA ASP A 543 -29.68 2.64 22.97
C ASP A 543 -28.49 3.31 23.69
N THR A 544 -27.84 2.60 24.62
CA THR A 544 -26.61 3.06 25.27
C THR A 544 -25.46 3.24 24.28
N ILE A 545 -25.30 2.31 23.33
CA ILE A 545 -24.28 2.39 22.29
C ILE A 545 -24.53 3.59 21.35
N PHE A 546 -25.79 3.87 20.99
CA PHE A 546 -26.12 5.04 20.19
C PHE A 546 -25.70 6.35 20.87
N GLU A 547 -25.97 6.49 22.17
CA GLU A 547 -25.56 7.66 22.94
C GLU A 547 -24.02 7.77 23.06
N GLU A 548 -23.31 6.66 23.26
CA GLU A 548 -21.84 6.64 23.23
C GLU A 548 -21.28 7.17 21.91
N ILE A 549 -21.83 6.71 20.78
CA ILE A 549 -21.43 7.16 19.44
C ILE A 549 -21.70 8.66 19.27
N ARG A 550 -22.88 9.15 19.66
CA ARG A 550 -23.24 10.58 19.57
C ARG A 550 -22.33 11.48 20.38
N ILE A 551 -21.95 11.05 21.59
CA ILE A 551 -20.97 11.77 22.42
C ILE A 551 -19.63 11.86 21.68
N LYS A 552 -19.12 10.74 21.19
CA LYS A 552 -17.84 10.69 20.43
C LYS A 552 -17.89 11.56 19.18
N GLU A 553 -18.99 11.56 18.42
CA GLU A 553 -19.17 12.43 17.26
C GLU A 553 -19.13 13.92 17.65
N SER A 554 -19.83 14.30 18.72
CA SER A 554 -19.89 15.69 19.21
C SER A 554 -18.52 16.20 19.66
N GLU A 555 -17.72 15.32 20.27
CA GLU A 555 -16.36 15.62 20.76
C GLU A 555 -15.29 15.45 19.66
N LYS A 556 -15.70 15.05 18.44
CA LYS A 556 -14.80 14.74 17.31
C LYS A 556 -13.76 13.67 17.66
N LEU A 557 -14.15 12.72 18.49
CA LEU A 557 -13.33 11.57 18.85
C LEU A 557 -13.46 10.44 17.83
N PRO A 558 -12.43 9.59 17.68
CA PRO A 558 -12.53 8.38 16.87
C PRO A 558 -13.58 7.42 17.44
N ILE A 559 -14.38 6.83 16.55
CA ILE A 559 -15.45 5.89 16.91
C ILE A 559 -15.02 4.48 16.52
N GLU A 560 -15.05 3.56 17.47
CA GLU A 560 -14.61 2.19 17.28
C GLU A 560 -15.55 1.43 16.35
N GLY A 561 -14.99 0.71 15.37
CA GLY A 561 -15.80 -0.11 14.45
C GLY A 561 -16.64 -1.17 15.16
N PHE A 562 -16.18 -1.63 16.32
CA PHE A 562 -16.90 -2.59 17.16
C PHE A 562 -18.26 -2.08 17.65
N LEU A 563 -18.42 -0.77 17.90
CA LEU A 563 -19.71 -0.21 18.33
C LEU A 563 -20.79 -0.40 17.26
N TYR A 564 -20.46 -0.07 16.00
CA TYR A 564 -21.33 -0.33 14.86
C TYR A 564 -21.57 -1.84 14.65
N ALA A 565 -20.54 -2.67 14.86
CA ALA A 565 -20.67 -4.12 14.75
C ALA A 565 -21.68 -4.70 15.77
N SER A 566 -21.75 -4.13 16.99
CA SER A 566 -22.75 -4.52 18.00
C SER A 566 -24.18 -4.20 17.55
N ILE A 567 -24.41 -3.04 16.93
CA ILE A 567 -25.72 -2.66 16.38
C ILE A 567 -26.14 -3.65 15.29
N PHE A 568 -25.26 -3.97 14.34
CA PHE A 568 -25.57 -4.98 13.32
C PHE A 568 -25.76 -6.38 13.91
N LYS A 569 -25.07 -6.70 15.02
CA LYS A 569 -25.24 -7.99 15.71
C LYS A 569 -26.62 -8.13 16.34
N PHE A 570 -27.13 -7.05 16.94
CA PHE A 570 -28.51 -6.99 17.39
C PHE A 570 -29.48 -7.17 16.23
N LEU A 571 -29.33 -6.40 15.15
CA LEU A 571 -30.17 -6.51 13.94
C LEU A 571 -30.14 -7.91 13.30
N GLU A 572 -28.99 -8.57 13.24
CA GLU A 572 -28.85 -9.96 12.79
C GLU A 572 -29.65 -10.90 13.69
N SER A 573 -29.53 -10.73 15.01
CA SER A 573 -30.11 -11.66 15.99
C SER A 573 -31.64 -11.58 15.99
N ILE A 574 -32.20 -10.38 15.96
CA ILE A 574 -33.66 -10.19 15.94
C ILE A 574 -34.31 -10.71 14.65
N ILE A 575 -33.60 -10.69 13.52
CA ILE A 575 -34.11 -11.26 12.27
C ILE A 575 -34.36 -12.77 12.39
N TYR A 576 -33.48 -13.47 13.10
CA TYR A 576 -33.59 -14.91 13.28
C TYR A 576 -34.58 -15.29 14.40
N GLU A 577 -34.54 -14.56 15.53
CA GLU A 577 -35.39 -14.83 16.69
C GLU A 577 -36.86 -14.49 16.41
N PHE A 578 -37.13 -13.37 15.72
CA PHE A 578 -38.47 -12.84 15.47
C PHE A 578 -38.93 -13.01 14.02
N LYS A 579 -38.56 -14.11 13.36
CA LYS A 579 -38.81 -14.35 11.93
C LYS A 579 -40.28 -14.14 11.49
N ASP A 580 -41.23 -14.40 12.39
CA ASP A 580 -42.66 -14.33 12.10
C ASP A 580 -43.24 -12.91 12.25
N SER A 581 -42.42 -11.95 12.69
CA SER A 581 -42.79 -10.55 12.92
C SER A 581 -42.62 -9.65 11.68
N PHE A 582 -42.04 -10.17 10.60
CA PHE A 582 -41.68 -9.37 9.43
C PHE A 582 -42.62 -9.60 8.23
N ASN A 583 -42.96 -8.51 7.54
CA ASN A 583 -43.75 -8.55 6.32
C ASN A 583 -42.87 -8.23 5.10
N ASP A 584 -42.50 -9.26 4.34
CA ASP A 584 -41.62 -9.15 3.16
C ASP A 584 -42.20 -8.29 2.02
N ASN A 585 -43.50 -7.98 2.05
CA ASN A 585 -44.14 -7.10 1.07
C ASN A 585 -44.05 -5.61 1.44
N ASN A 586 -43.40 -5.25 2.56
CA ASN A 586 -43.28 -3.86 2.97
C ASN A 586 -42.35 -3.06 2.04
N LEU A 587 -42.89 -2.04 1.37
CA LEU A 587 -42.11 -1.18 0.48
C LEU A 587 -41.13 -0.26 1.23
N TYR A 588 -41.47 0.15 2.46
CA TYR A 588 -40.60 1.00 3.28
C TYR A 588 -39.29 0.29 3.63
N PHE A 589 -39.38 -1.01 3.94
CA PHE A 589 -38.21 -1.87 4.17
C PHE A 589 -37.22 -1.83 3.00
N LYS A 590 -37.71 -1.92 1.76
CA LYS A 590 -36.85 -1.90 0.57
C LYS A 590 -36.15 -0.56 0.38
N SER A 591 -36.78 0.54 0.77
CA SER A 591 -36.14 1.86 0.76
C SER A 591 -35.07 1.95 1.85
N LEU A 592 -35.38 1.48 3.06
CA LEU A 592 -34.52 1.58 4.23
C LEU A 592 -33.19 0.86 4.03
N ILE A 593 -33.21 -0.38 3.50
CA ILE A 593 -31.97 -1.14 3.25
C ILE A 593 -31.03 -0.48 2.23
N GLN A 594 -31.55 0.42 1.37
CA GLN A 594 -30.72 1.14 0.40
C GLN A 594 -29.83 2.19 1.05
N ASP A 595 -30.16 2.65 2.26
CA ASP A 595 -29.32 3.58 3.00
C ASP A 595 -27.99 2.93 3.43
N LEU A 596 -27.91 1.59 3.43
CA LEU A 596 -26.68 0.83 3.66
C LEU A 596 -25.78 0.69 2.41
N SER A 597 -26.17 1.26 1.27
CA SER A 597 -25.45 1.11 -0.02
C SER A 597 -23.97 1.49 0.07
N ASN A 598 -23.66 2.60 0.74
CA ASN A 598 -22.27 3.08 0.83
C ASN A 598 -21.40 2.09 1.62
N LEU A 599 -21.90 1.59 2.75
CA LEU A 599 -21.22 0.59 3.57
C LEU A 599 -20.99 -0.71 2.78
N VAL A 600 -21.98 -1.14 2.00
CA VAL A 600 -21.88 -2.32 1.14
C VAL A 600 -20.88 -2.12 -0.01
N VAL A 601 -20.82 -0.93 -0.60
CA VAL A 601 -19.82 -0.58 -1.61
C VAL A 601 -18.41 -0.65 -1.03
N GLU A 602 -18.19 -0.08 0.15
CA GLU A 602 -16.89 -0.14 0.83
C GLU A 602 -16.50 -1.56 1.22
N TYR A 603 -17.45 -2.35 1.74
CA TYR A 603 -17.25 -3.77 1.99
C TYR A 603 -16.80 -4.47 0.71
N ASN A 604 -17.56 -4.33 -0.37
CA ASN A 604 -17.30 -5.01 -1.64
C ASN A 604 -15.93 -4.62 -2.23
N GLU A 605 -15.56 -3.35 -2.17
CA GLU A 605 -14.25 -2.87 -2.61
C GLU A 605 -13.12 -3.46 -1.76
N GLN A 606 -13.25 -3.45 -0.42
CA GLN A 606 -12.24 -4.02 0.46
C GLN A 606 -12.06 -5.53 0.23
N GLN A 607 -13.17 -6.27 0.07
CA GLN A 607 -13.09 -7.70 -0.20
C GLN A 607 -12.44 -7.98 -1.55
N PHE A 608 -12.74 -7.17 -2.57
CA PHE A 608 -12.06 -7.26 -3.86
C PHE A 608 -10.54 -7.05 -3.71
N VAL A 609 -10.11 -6.01 -2.98
CA VAL A 609 -8.68 -5.75 -2.73
C VAL A 609 -8.03 -6.91 -1.96
N LYS A 610 -8.70 -7.49 -0.96
CA LYS A 610 -8.18 -8.67 -0.24
C LYS A 610 -7.98 -9.88 -1.16
N LEU A 611 -8.89 -10.13 -2.09
CA LEU A 611 -8.76 -11.20 -3.09
C LEU A 611 -7.55 -10.98 -3.99
N LEU A 612 -7.29 -9.74 -4.42
CA LEU A 612 -6.08 -9.39 -5.20
C LEU A 612 -4.78 -9.54 -4.38
N LEU A 613 -4.86 -9.51 -3.06
CA LEU A 613 -3.73 -9.81 -2.18
C LEU A 613 -3.61 -11.30 -1.83
N GLY A 614 -4.55 -12.13 -2.26
CA GLY A 614 -4.63 -13.56 -1.92
C GLY A 614 -4.93 -13.81 -0.44
N LYS A 615 -5.53 -12.84 0.26
CA LYS A 615 -5.99 -13.00 1.64
C LYS A 615 -7.42 -13.56 1.58
N LYS A 616 -7.61 -14.80 2.02
CA LYS A 616 -8.94 -15.40 2.16
C LYS A 616 -9.62 -14.93 3.45
N TYR A 617 -10.95 -14.91 3.40
CA TYR A 617 -11.88 -14.48 4.45
C TYR A 617 -11.70 -15.24 5.75
#